data_AF-A0A2S7L1R4-F1
#
_entry.id   AF-A0A2S7L1R4-F1
#
_cell.length_a   1.000
_cell.length_b   1.000
_cell.length_c   1.000
_cell.angle_alpha   90.00
_cell.angle_beta   90.00
_cell.angle_gamma   90.00
#
_symmetry.space_group_name_H-M   'P 1'
#
loop_
_entity.id
_entity.type
_entity.pdbx_description
1 polymer ?
#
loop_
_entity_poly.entity_id
_entity_poly.type
_entity_poly.pdbx_seq_one_letter_code
_entity_poly.pdbx_strand_id
1 'polypeptide(L)'
;MYLPNSKLDIAVCSNAGWYTVPEFSIDFPYGLKKGQLPNSDLKLALSKKLIIHLGTGDTDQSSSGLRHNAVVDTQQGLSRLVRGRYFFTESQSTAQSLNTTFNWEKDEVFLVAHEAQKMANDALKHILKSTLSIDEQLKNNLIIFYPNPVTTILTFDNSKLKSKNAALYSITGKKASSFLFNSFVANQNIDVSKLANGIYFLKVGTSLVKVLKK
;
A
#
# COMPACT_ATOMS: atom_id res chain seq x y z
N MET A 1 -13.74 -2.25 -13.44
CA MET A 1 -13.69 -1.70 -14.82
C MET A 1 -14.89 -0.79 -15.11
N TYR A 2 -16.13 -1.28 -15.02
CA TYR A 2 -17.36 -0.52 -15.33
C TYR A 2 -17.80 0.57 -14.32
N LEU A 3 -17.03 0.80 -13.26
CA LEU A 3 -17.25 1.88 -12.29
C LEU A 3 -15.97 2.71 -12.14
N PRO A 4 -15.51 3.39 -13.20
CA PRO A 4 -14.21 4.05 -13.23
C PRO A 4 -14.14 5.26 -12.29
N ASN A 5 -15.28 5.90 -12.02
CA ASN A 5 -15.42 7.03 -11.09
C ASN A 5 -15.64 6.60 -9.63
N SER A 6 -15.38 5.33 -9.30
CA SER A 6 -15.48 4.84 -7.94
C SER A 6 -14.54 5.60 -6.98
N LYS A 7 -15.02 5.85 -5.77
CA LYS A 7 -14.27 6.44 -4.64
C LYS A 7 -13.39 5.43 -3.91
N LEU A 8 -13.31 4.18 -4.40
CA LEU A 8 -12.42 3.17 -3.85
C LEU A 8 -10.96 3.62 -4.00
N ASP A 9 -10.22 3.60 -2.90
CA ASP A 9 -8.78 3.83 -2.86
C ASP A 9 -8.02 2.58 -3.33
N ILE A 10 -8.42 1.42 -2.83
CA ILE A 10 -7.94 0.10 -3.25
C ILE A 10 -9.10 -0.89 -3.40
N ALA A 11 -8.97 -1.80 -4.36
CA ALA A 11 -9.83 -2.98 -4.48
C ALA A 11 -8.98 -4.25 -4.57
N VAL A 12 -9.47 -5.35 -3.99
CA VAL A 12 -8.85 -6.68 -4.08
C VAL A 12 -9.86 -7.64 -4.67
N CYS A 13 -9.52 -8.29 -5.78
CA CYS A 13 -10.35 -9.27 -6.46
C CYS A 13 -9.72 -10.66 -6.32
N SER A 14 -10.33 -11.51 -5.49
CA SER A 14 -9.79 -12.82 -5.15
C SER A 14 -10.49 -13.96 -5.88
N ASN A 15 -9.71 -14.79 -6.59
CA ASN A 15 -10.17 -16.03 -7.23
C ASN A 15 -11.51 -15.89 -7.97
N ALA A 16 -11.67 -14.86 -8.79
CA ALA A 16 -12.90 -14.72 -9.56
C ALA A 16 -13.07 -15.92 -10.51
N GLY A 17 -14.31 -16.37 -10.68
CA GLY A 17 -14.62 -17.51 -11.56
C GLY A 17 -14.28 -17.23 -13.03
N TRP A 18 -14.39 -15.98 -13.47
CA TRP A 18 -14.06 -15.47 -14.79
C TRP A 18 -14.02 -13.95 -14.74
N TYR A 19 -13.50 -13.31 -15.78
CA TYR A 19 -13.30 -11.86 -15.84
C TYR A 19 -13.93 -11.25 -17.09
N THR A 20 -14.24 -9.96 -17.02
CA THR A 20 -14.43 -9.14 -18.22
C THR A 20 -13.06 -8.61 -18.64
N VAL A 21 -12.45 -9.28 -19.61
CA VAL A 21 -11.10 -8.97 -20.11
C VAL A 21 -11.18 -7.74 -21.03
N PRO A 22 -10.20 -6.82 -21.02
CA PRO A 22 -10.28 -5.60 -21.82
C PRO A 22 -9.97 -5.81 -23.31
N GLU A 23 -10.60 -6.82 -23.92
CA GLU A 23 -10.49 -7.17 -25.34
C GLU A 23 -11.73 -6.71 -26.13
N PHE A 24 -11.51 -5.98 -27.22
CA PHE A 24 -12.60 -5.48 -28.08
C PHE A 24 -13.06 -6.47 -29.16
N SER A 25 -12.43 -7.65 -29.24
CA SER A 25 -12.81 -8.73 -30.16
C SER A 25 -13.86 -9.68 -29.57
N ILE A 26 -13.96 -9.76 -28.24
CA ILE A 26 -14.84 -10.68 -27.51
C ILE A 26 -16.07 -9.95 -26.97
N ASP A 27 -17.25 -10.54 -27.17
CA ASP A 27 -18.52 -9.98 -26.71
C ASP A 27 -18.59 -9.90 -25.17
N PHE A 28 -19.22 -8.83 -24.67
CA PHE A 28 -19.64 -8.72 -23.28
C PHE A 28 -20.53 -9.92 -22.89
N PRO A 29 -20.36 -10.55 -21.71
CA PRO A 29 -19.61 -10.05 -20.54
C PRO A 29 -18.14 -10.48 -20.45
N TYR A 30 -17.62 -11.28 -21.39
CA TYR A 30 -16.25 -11.81 -21.31
C TYR A 30 -15.20 -10.87 -21.91
N GLY A 31 -15.60 -10.04 -22.86
CA GLY A 31 -14.81 -8.92 -23.39
C GLY A 31 -15.57 -7.60 -23.35
N LEU A 32 -15.10 -6.63 -24.13
CA LEU A 32 -15.67 -5.28 -24.25
C LEU A 32 -16.48 -5.05 -25.51
N LYS A 33 -16.47 -5.98 -26.48
CA LYS A 33 -17.28 -5.85 -27.69
C LYS A 33 -18.76 -5.85 -27.32
N LYS A 34 -19.53 -4.95 -27.92
CA LYS A 34 -20.95 -4.68 -27.56
C LYS A 34 -21.16 -4.22 -26.10
N GLY A 35 -20.09 -4.02 -25.34
CA GLY A 35 -20.13 -3.36 -24.05
C GLY A 35 -20.32 -1.85 -24.21
N GLN A 36 -20.89 -1.22 -23.18
CA GLN A 36 -21.10 0.24 -23.16
C GLN A 36 -19.95 1.00 -22.49
N LEU A 37 -18.76 0.39 -22.36
CA LEU A 37 -17.61 1.00 -21.68
C LEU A 37 -16.86 1.95 -22.64
N PRO A 38 -16.84 3.27 -22.41
CA PRO A 38 -16.03 4.20 -23.20
C PRO A 38 -14.53 3.95 -23.01
N ASN A 39 -13.71 4.27 -24.02
CA ASN A 39 -12.25 4.14 -23.92
C ASN A 39 -11.65 5.02 -22.81
N SER A 40 -12.22 6.20 -22.52
CA SER A 40 -11.81 7.06 -21.41
C SER A 40 -11.97 6.38 -20.06
N ASP A 41 -13.06 5.64 -19.89
CA ASP A 41 -13.43 4.94 -18.67
C ASP A 41 -12.53 3.72 -18.46
N LEU A 42 -12.16 3.03 -19.54
CA LEU A 42 -11.18 1.96 -19.51
C LEU A 42 -9.81 2.47 -19.05
N LYS A 43 -9.31 3.57 -19.61
CA LYS A 43 -8.04 4.19 -19.18
C LYS A 43 -8.06 4.54 -17.69
N LEU A 44 -9.14 5.17 -17.23
CA LEU A 44 -9.32 5.51 -15.82
C LEU A 44 -9.38 4.27 -14.92
N ALA A 45 -10.04 3.20 -15.35
CA ALA A 45 -10.09 1.95 -14.60
C ALA A 45 -8.70 1.28 -14.48
N LEU A 46 -7.89 1.30 -15.54
CA LEU A 46 -6.54 0.74 -15.56
C LEU A 46 -5.56 1.55 -14.68
N SER A 47 -5.81 2.85 -14.48
CA SER A 47 -5.01 3.70 -13.59
C SER A 47 -5.41 3.61 -12.11
N LYS A 48 -6.49 2.91 -11.74
CA LYS A 48 -6.88 2.69 -10.33
C LYS A 48 -6.02 1.61 -9.68
N LYS A 49 -5.95 1.60 -8.34
CA LYS A 49 -5.30 0.53 -7.59
C LYS A 49 -6.23 -0.68 -7.46
N LEU A 50 -5.95 -1.73 -8.23
CA LEU A 50 -6.64 -3.01 -8.15
C LEU A 50 -5.62 -4.13 -7.94
N ILE A 51 -5.88 -5.02 -6.99
CA ILE A 51 -5.08 -6.22 -6.75
C ILE A 51 -5.82 -7.43 -7.31
N ILE A 52 -5.22 -8.10 -8.29
CA ILE A 52 -5.65 -9.41 -8.77
C ILE A 52 -5.01 -10.46 -7.87
N HIS A 53 -5.82 -11.06 -7.00
CA HIS A 53 -5.36 -11.86 -5.88
C HIS A 53 -5.70 -13.34 -6.11
N LEU A 54 -4.69 -14.18 -6.32
CA LEU A 54 -4.88 -15.53 -6.86
C LEU A 54 -4.27 -16.60 -5.95
N GLY A 55 -5.06 -17.58 -5.54
CA GLY A 55 -4.55 -18.77 -4.87
C GLY A 55 -3.86 -19.71 -5.86
N THR A 56 -2.59 -20.06 -5.63
CA THR A 56 -1.85 -20.95 -6.57
C THR A 56 -2.38 -22.39 -6.57
N GLY A 57 -3.22 -22.75 -5.60
CA GLY A 57 -3.93 -24.04 -5.55
C GLY A 57 -5.31 -24.02 -6.20
N ASP A 58 -5.82 -22.88 -6.69
CA ASP A 58 -7.14 -22.78 -7.34
C ASP A 58 -7.07 -23.22 -8.81
N THR A 59 -6.70 -24.49 -8.99
CA THR A 59 -6.39 -25.12 -10.28
C THR A 59 -7.40 -26.19 -10.69
N ASP A 60 -8.34 -26.56 -9.82
CA ASP A 60 -9.38 -27.56 -10.10
C ASP A 60 -10.32 -27.07 -11.22
N GLN A 61 -10.24 -27.74 -12.37
CA GLN A 61 -11.02 -27.43 -13.56
C GLN A 61 -12.47 -27.92 -13.46
N SER A 62 -12.77 -28.79 -12.50
CA SER A 62 -14.12 -29.28 -12.22
C SER A 62 -14.74 -28.66 -10.98
N SER A 63 -14.12 -27.60 -10.46
CA SER A 63 -14.54 -26.93 -9.23
C SER A 63 -15.99 -26.48 -9.32
N SER A 64 -16.77 -26.77 -8.27
CA SER A 64 -18.17 -26.35 -8.20
C SER A 64 -18.32 -24.84 -8.44
N GLY A 65 -19.31 -24.47 -9.26
CA GLY A 65 -19.59 -23.08 -9.61
C GLY A 65 -18.56 -22.44 -10.55
N LEU A 66 -17.56 -23.19 -11.05
CA LEU A 66 -16.69 -22.69 -12.12
C LEU A 66 -17.48 -22.59 -13.43
N ARG A 67 -17.40 -21.43 -14.08
CA ARG A 67 -18.11 -21.18 -15.33
C ARG A 67 -17.42 -21.92 -16.47
N HIS A 68 -18.14 -22.77 -17.20
CA HIS A 68 -17.67 -23.37 -18.45
C HIS A 68 -18.54 -22.97 -19.63
N ASN A 69 -17.88 -22.68 -20.74
CA ASN A 69 -18.43 -22.55 -22.09
C ASN A 69 -17.28 -22.29 -23.07
N ALA A 70 -17.53 -22.56 -24.34
CA ALA A 70 -16.52 -22.41 -25.39
C ALA A 70 -15.82 -21.04 -25.41
N VAL A 71 -16.54 -19.94 -25.12
CA VAL A 71 -15.94 -18.59 -25.16
C VAL A 71 -14.94 -18.40 -24.02
N VAL A 72 -15.38 -18.60 -22.78
CA VAL A 72 -14.54 -18.32 -21.60
C VAL A 72 -13.41 -19.33 -21.44
N ASP A 73 -13.66 -20.60 -21.77
CA ASP A 73 -12.65 -21.66 -21.64
C ASP A 73 -11.53 -21.49 -22.67
N THR A 74 -11.87 -21.12 -23.91
CA THR A 74 -10.88 -20.81 -24.95
C THR A 74 -10.14 -19.51 -24.68
N GLN A 75 -10.84 -18.46 -24.22
CA GLN A 75 -10.23 -17.15 -23.99
C GLN A 75 -9.36 -17.12 -22.72
N GLN A 76 -9.92 -17.53 -21.58
CA GLN A 76 -9.33 -17.28 -20.26
C GLN A 76 -8.72 -18.55 -19.63
N GLY A 77 -9.00 -19.73 -20.19
CA GLY A 77 -8.51 -21.02 -19.71
C GLY A 77 -9.45 -21.75 -18.74
N LEU A 78 -8.98 -22.88 -18.22
CA LEU A 78 -9.82 -23.91 -17.57
C LEU A 78 -9.87 -23.83 -16.04
N SER A 79 -9.10 -22.96 -15.39
CA SER A 79 -9.12 -22.80 -13.92
C SER A 79 -9.04 -21.34 -13.50
N ARG A 80 -9.48 -21.02 -12.28
CA ARG A 80 -9.52 -19.63 -11.79
C ARG A 80 -8.14 -18.98 -11.73
N LEU A 81 -7.11 -19.76 -11.37
CA LEU A 81 -5.73 -19.29 -11.40
C LEU A 81 -5.28 -18.89 -12.81
N VAL A 82 -5.55 -19.73 -13.81
CA VAL A 82 -5.18 -19.45 -15.21
C VAL A 82 -5.94 -18.22 -15.72
N ARG A 83 -7.24 -18.13 -15.43
CA ARG A 83 -8.09 -16.98 -15.79
C ARG A 83 -7.60 -15.67 -15.19
N GLY A 84 -7.24 -15.68 -13.92
CA GLY A 84 -6.72 -14.49 -13.23
C GLY A 84 -5.39 -14.01 -13.79
N ARG A 85 -4.48 -14.95 -14.10
CA ARG A 85 -3.19 -14.64 -14.74
C ARG A 85 -3.40 -14.05 -16.14
N TYR A 86 -4.26 -14.66 -16.95
CA TYR A 86 -4.63 -14.18 -18.27
C TYR A 86 -5.20 -12.76 -18.19
N PHE A 87 -6.20 -12.54 -17.34
CA PHE A 87 -6.83 -11.24 -17.15
C PHE A 87 -5.84 -10.13 -16.79
N PHE A 88 -4.90 -10.41 -15.88
CA PHE A 88 -3.88 -9.43 -15.50
C PHE A 88 -2.95 -9.10 -16.68
N THR A 89 -2.44 -10.11 -17.38
CA THR A 89 -1.54 -9.93 -18.53
C THR A 89 -2.21 -9.12 -19.63
N GLU A 90 -3.42 -9.50 -20.05
CA GLU A 90 -4.16 -8.79 -21.10
C GLU A 90 -4.50 -7.35 -20.70
N SER A 91 -4.81 -7.12 -19.42
CA SER A 91 -5.06 -5.77 -18.91
C SER A 91 -3.79 -4.90 -18.93
N GLN A 92 -2.63 -5.48 -18.62
CA GLN A 92 -1.35 -4.79 -18.71
C GLN A 92 -0.99 -4.45 -20.17
N SER A 93 -1.12 -5.42 -21.09
CA SER A 93 -0.88 -5.20 -22.52
C SER A 93 -1.85 -4.16 -23.12
N THR A 94 -3.11 -4.16 -22.68
CA THR A 94 -4.08 -3.15 -23.09
C THR A 94 -3.73 -1.76 -22.56
N ALA A 95 -3.24 -1.66 -21.32
CA ALA A 95 -2.81 -0.37 -20.80
C ALA A 95 -1.61 0.21 -21.58
N GLN A 96 -0.67 -0.67 -21.98
CA GLN A 96 0.46 -0.31 -22.83
C GLN A 96 0.00 0.17 -24.21
N SER A 97 -0.90 -0.56 -24.89
CA SER A 97 -1.39 -0.17 -26.22
C SER A 97 -2.18 1.14 -26.20
N LEU A 98 -2.85 1.44 -25.08
CA LEU A 98 -3.61 2.67 -24.86
C LEU A 98 -2.76 3.85 -24.37
N ASN A 99 -1.45 3.65 -24.15
CA ASN A 99 -0.53 4.62 -23.54
C ASN A 99 -1.10 5.22 -22.24
N THR A 100 -1.58 4.38 -21.34
CA THR A 100 -2.14 4.79 -20.05
C THR A 100 -1.37 4.17 -18.89
N THR A 101 -1.43 4.81 -17.73
CA THR A 101 -0.89 4.24 -16.50
C THR A 101 -1.59 2.94 -16.14
N PHE A 102 -0.82 1.93 -15.76
CA PHE A 102 -1.32 0.66 -15.24
C PHE A 102 -0.91 0.51 -13.78
N ASN A 103 -1.87 0.69 -12.87
CA ASN A 103 -1.64 0.63 -11.42
C ASN A 103 -2.18 -0.65 -10.77
N TRP A 104 -2.55 -1.63 -11.58
CA TRP A 104 -2.99 -2.92 -11.07
C TRP A 104 -1.77 -3.73 -10.65
N GLU A 105 -1.94 -4.53 -9.61
CA GLU A 105 -0.93 -5.49 -9.14
C GLU A 105 -1.52 -6.89 -9.17
N LYS A 106 -0.63 -7.88 -9.24
CA LYS A 106 -0.98 -9.29 -9.07
C LYS A 106 -0.28 -9.82 -7.84
N ASP A 107 -1.03 -10.49 -6.97
CA ASP A 107 -0.49 -11.18 -5.81
C ASP A 107 -0.98 -12.63 -5.82
N GLU A 108 -0.06 -13.57 -5.60
CA GLU A 108 -0.36 -15.00 -5.64
C GLU A 108 -0.11 -15.64 -4.27
N VAL A 109 -1.13 -16.29 -3.70
CA VAL A 109 -1.07 -16.93 -2.38
C VAL A 109 -0.72 -18.39 -2.55
N PHE A 110 0.44 -18.76 -2.02
CA PHE A 110 0.98 -20.10 -2.16
C PHE A 110 0.06 -21.17 -1.54
N LEU A 111 -0.24 -22.22 -2.31
CA LEU A 111 -1.01 -23.41 -1.95
C LEU A 111 -2.47 -23.18 -1.49
N VAL A 112 -3.00 -21.97 -1.60
CA VAL A 112 -4.40 -21.70 -1.29
C VAL A 112 -5.25 -21.97 -2.53
N ALA A 113 -6.35 -22.73 -2.36
CA ALA A 113 -7.30 -23.02 -3.41
C ALA A 113 -8.48 -22.04 -3.39
N HIS A 114 -9.71 -22.50 -3.70
CA HIS A 114 -10.92 -21.68 -3.67
C HIS A 114 -11.47 -21.44 -2.25
N GLU A 115 -10.60 -21.01 -1.33
CA GLU A 115 -10.88 -20.91 0.12
C GLU A 115 -11.06 -19.46 0.56
N ALA A 116 -12.32 -19.00 0.59
CA ALA A 116 -12.67 -17.60 0.87
C ALA A 116 -12.03 -17.03 2.15
N GLN A 117 -12.04 -17.79 3.25
CA GLN A 117 -11.47 -17.32 4.52
C GLN A 117 -9.95 -17.09 4.45
N LYS A 118 -9.21 -18.01 3.82
CA LYS A 118 -7.75 -17.88 3.67
C LYS A 118 -7.39 -16.70 2.76
N MET A 119 -8.11 -16.56 1.65
CA MET A 119 -7.93 -15.42 0.73
C MET A 119 -8.27 -14.08 1.40
N ALA A 120 -9.35 -14.02 2.19
CA ALA A 120 -9.72 -12.80 2.91
C ALA A 120 -8.66 -12.40 3.96
N ASN A 121 -8.14 -13.38 4.72
CA ASN A 121 -7.09 -13.14 5.70
C ASN A 121 -5.79 -12.62 5.06
N ASP A 122 -5.38 -13.19 3.92
CA ASP A 122 -4.20 -12.70 3.20
C ASP A 122 -4.43 -11.30 2.59
N ALA A 123 -5.62 -11.06 2.02
CA ALA A 123 -5.98 -9.80 1.39
C ALA A 123 -5.89 -8.57 2.32
N LEU A 124 -6.01 -8.78 3.65
CA LEU A 124 -5.90 -7.72 4.65
C LEU A 124 -4.60 -6.92 4.52
N LYS A 125 -3.48 -7.56 4.13
CA LYS A 125 -2.18 -6.88 3.96
C LYS A 125 -2.22 -5.77 2.92
N HIS A 126 -3.08 -5.90 1.90
CA HIS A 126 -3.24 -4.91 0.84
C HIS A 126 -4.10 -3.74 1.29
N ILE A 127 -5.13 -4.02 2.09
CA ILE A 127 -6.06 -3.00 2.61
C ILE A 127 -5.41 -2.19 3.73
N LEU A 128 -4.80 -2.86 4.72
CA LEU A 128 -4.25 -2.22 5.92
C LEU A 128 -2.96 -1.43 5.66
N LYS A 129 -2.23 -1.73 4.58
CA LYS A 129 -1.03 -0.99 4.17
C LYS A 129 -1.33 0.48 3.86
N SER A 130 -2.58 0.81 3.51
CA SER A 130 -3.04 2.19 3.29
C SER A 130 -3.35 2.96 4.60
N THR A 131 -3.58 2.26 5.72
CA THR A 131 -4.07 2.89 6.97
C THR A 131 -3.07 2.87 8.12
N LEU A 132 -2.00 2.07 8.05
CA LEU A 132 -1.08 1.84 9.18
C LEU A 132 0.41 1.99 8.79
N SER A 133 0.74 2.93 7.91
CA SER A 133 2.14 3.23 7.56
C SER A 133 2.85 3.98 8.69
N ILE A 134 3.19 3.27 9.76
CA ILE A 134 4.15 3.73 10.77
C ILE A 134 5.58 3.67 10.19
N ASP A 135 5.87 2.71 9.29
CA ASP A 135 7.20 2.50 8.73
C ASP A 135 7.68 3.61 7.78
N GLU A 136 6.77 4.21 6.99
CA GLU A 136 7.13 5.33 6.12
C GLU A 136 7.29 6.64 6.90
N GLN A 137 6.56 6.78 8.01
CA GLN A 137 6.76 7.88 8.96
C GLN A 137 8.10 7.75 9.71
N LEU A 138 8.55 6.52 10.01
CA LEU A 138 9.89 6.27 10.57
C LEU A 138 11.00 6.59 9.55
N LYS A 139 10.80 6.30 8.26
CA LYS A 139 11.74 6.71 7.19
C LYS A 139 11.81 8.23 6.99
N ASN A 140 10.74 8.97 7.30
CA ASN A 140 10.72 10.44 7.26
C ASN A 140 11.14 11.11 8.59
N ASN A 141 11.31 10.35 9.67
CA ASN A 141 11.74 10.82 10.99
C ASN A 141 13.24 10.59 11.25
N LEU A 142 14.09 10.89 10.27
CA LEU A 142 15.55 10.79 10.39
C LEU A 142 16.15 11.94 11.23
N ILE A 143 15.62 12.19 12.42
CA ILE A 143 16.39 12.92 13.43
C ILE A 143 17.51 11.95 13.83
N ILE A 144 18.74 12.22 13.38
CA ILE A 144 19.93 11.53 13.90
C ILE A 144 20.26 12.21 15.23
N PHE A 145 20.28 11.43 16.31
CA PHE A 145 20.60 11.94 17.63
C PHE A 145 21.36 10.91 18.46
N TYR A 146 22.14 11.40 19.41
CA TYR A 146 22.94 10.59 20.31
C TYR A 146 23.32 11.40 21.56
N PRO A 147 23.69 10.73 22.66
CA PRO A 147 23.50 9.30 22.90
C PRO A 147 22.01 8.96 23.11
N ASN A 148 21.64 7.71 22.88
CA ASN A 148 20.37 7.15 23.30
C ASN A 148 20.63 5.74 23.87
N PRO A 149 20.57 5.52 25.19
CA PRO A 149 20.03 6.41 26.24
C PRO A 149 20.89 7.66 26.53
N VAL A 150 20.25 8.75 26.96
CA VAL A 150 20.89 10.02 27.34
C VAL A 150 20.81 10.28 28.84
N THR A 151 21.84 10.91 29.41
CA THR A 151 21.88 11.32 30.84
C THR A 151 21.75 12.83 31.02
N THR A 152 22.51 13.63 30.26
CA THR A 152 22.57 15.09 30.44
C THR A 152 22.37 15.85 29.14
N ILE A 153 23.14 15.54 28.09
CA ILE A 153 23.12 16.28 26.83
C ILE A 153 22.74 15.35 25.69
N LEU A 154 21.69 15.73 24.97
CA LEU A 154 21.25 15.09 23.74
C LEU A 154 21.75 15.92 22.55
N THR A 155 22.55 15.31 21.68
CA THR A 155 23.02 15.93 20.44
C THR A 155 22.16 15.46 19.28
N PHE A 156 21.76 16.36 18.38
CA PHE A 156 21.00 16.02 17.16
C PHE A 156 21.43 16.88 15.96
N ASP A 157 21.17 16.39 14.75
CA ASP A 157 21.44 17.11 13.51
C ASP A 157 20.25 18.01 13.10
N ASN A 158 20.43 19.33 13.14
CA ASN A 158 19.44 20.32 12.69
C ASN A 158 19.82 20.97 11.34
N SER A 159 20.90 20.54 10.69
CA SER A 159 21.35 21.13 9.41
C SER A 159 20.36 20.90 8.27
N LYS A 160 19.71 19.72 8.27
CA LYS A 160 18.69 19.33 7.29
C LYS A 160 17.30 19.81 7.67
N LEU A 161 16.95 19.73 8.95
CA LEU A 161 15.61 20.05 9.46
C LEU A 161 15.34 21.56 9.51
N LYS A 162 16.38 22.37 9.74
CA LYS A 162 16.31 23.85 9.82
C LYS A 162 15.18 24.35 10.72
N SER A 163 14.93 23.67 11.84
CA SER A 163 13.85 24.02 12.75
C SER A 163 14.31 25.03 13.80
N LYS A 164 13.53 26.10 13.98
CA LYS A 164 13.74 27.11 15.04
C LYS A 164 13.40 26.60 16.42
N ASN A 165 12.59 25.55 16.52
CA ASN A 165 12.16 24.99 17.79
C ASN A 165 12.33 23.48 17.86
N ALA A 166 12.59 23.00 19.07
CA ALA A 166 12.43 21.61 19.46
C ALA A 166 11.68 21.53 20.77
N ALA A 167 10.96 20.43 21.01
CA ALA A 167 10.29 20.19 22.27
C ALA A 167 10.33 18.71 22.64
N LEU A 168 10.45 18.43 23.93
CA LEU A 168 10.36 17.08 24.50
C LEU A 168 8.98 16.88 25.11
N TYR A 169 8.34 15.77 24.80
CA TYR A 169 7.03 15.37 25.33
C TYR A 169 7.16 14.06 26.11
N SER A 170 6.44 13.93 27.23
CA SER A 170 6.32 12.66 27.94
C SER A 170 5.49 11.64 27.14
N ILE A 171 5.46 10.38 27.58
CA ILE A 171 4.58 9.34 27.01
C ILE A 171 3.08 9.68 27.08
N THR A 172 2.70 10.58 27.98
CA THR A 172 1.32 11.07 28.12
C THR A 172 1.02 12.27 27.23
N GLY A 173 1.98 12.73 26.41
CA GLY A 173 1.85 13.89 25.54
C GLY A 173 2.04 15.24 26.24
N LYS A 174 2.41 15.27 27.53
CA LYS A 174 2.72 16.51 28.24
C LYS A 174 4.06 17.06 27.77
N LYS A 175 4.10 18.34 27.37
CA LYS A 175 5.34 19.04 27.04
C LYS A 175 6.21 19.18 28.29
N ALA A 176 7.40 18.59 28.27
CA ALA A 176 8.37 18.60 29.36
C ALA A 176 9.36 19.76 29.23
N SER A 177 9.88 20.00 28.02
CA SER A 177 10.84 21.10 27.74
C SER A 177 10.68 21.63 26.31
N SER A 178 11.14 22.86 26.08
CA SER A 178 11.21 23.49 24.76
C SER A 178 12.53 24.24 24.57
N PHE A 179 13.05 24.20 23.36
CA PHE A 179 14.35 24.75 22.97
C PHE A 179 14.19 25.60 21.72
N LEU A 180 14.90 26.72 21.67
CA LEU A 180 14.94 27.63 20.51
C LEU A 180 16.35 27.63 19.92
N PHE A 181 16.44 27.58 18.59
CA PHE A 181 17.71 27.58 17.86
C PHE A 181 17.77 28.75 16.89
N ASN A 182 18.89 29.48 16.94
CA ASN A 182 19.16 30.63 16.05
C ASN A 182 20.08 30.26 14.88
N SER A 183 20.67 29.06 14.90
CA SER A 183 21.45 28.47 13.82
C SER A 183 20.88 27.09 13.47
N PHE A 184 21.21 26.57 12.28
CA PHE A 184 20.73 25.26 11.81
C PHE A 184 21.93 24.42 11.38
N VAL A 185 22.61 23.84 12.36
CA VAL A 185 23.87 23.11 12.18
C VAL A 185 23.72 21.66 12.59
N ALA A 186 24.66 20.82 12.13
CA ALA A 186 24.84 19.50 12.71
C ALA A 186 25.35 19.64 14.16
N ASN A 187 25.04 18.66 15.00
CA ASN A 187 25.49 18.56 16.39
C ASN A 187 24.96 19.67 17.33
N GLN A 188 23.67 19.98 17.24
CA GLN A 188 23.01 20.84 18.22
C GLN A 188 22.73 20.10 19.52
N ASN A 189 22.95 20.77 20.64
CA ASN A 189 22.84 20.18 21.96
C ASN A 189 21.57 20.65 22.67
N ILE A 190 20.90 19.69 23.31
CA ILE A 190 19.74 19.89 24.16
C ILE A 190 20.09 19.37 25.56
N ASP A 191 19.96 20.22 26.57
CA ASP A 191 20.12 19.81 27.97
C ASP A 191 18.83 19.15 28.47
N VAL A 192 18.95 17.89 28.87
CA VAL A 192 17.89 17.04 29.43
C VAL A 192 18.15 16.64 30.88
N SER A 193 19.17 17.20 31.53
CA SER A 193 19.57 16.88 32.91
C SER A 193 18.43 17.05 33.92
N LYS A 194 17.54 18.03 33.69
CA LYS A 194 16.38 18.34 34.55
C LYS A 194 15.19 17.40 34.35
N LEU A 195 15.24 16.50 33.38
CA LEU A 195 14.17 15.54 33.12
C LEU A 195 14.32 14.31 34.02
N ALA A 196 13.20 13.86 34.58
CA ALA A 196 13.14 12.58 35.29
C ALA A 196 13.44 11.42 34.33
N ASN A 197 13.95 10.31 34.86
CA ASN A 197 14.25 9.13 34.08
C ASN A 197 12.98 8.54 33.45
N GLY A 198 13.06 8.16 32.18
CA GLY A 198 11.91 7.67 31.44
C GLY A 198 12.01 7.88 29.93
N ILE A 199 10.89 7.59 29.26
CA ILE A 199 10.76 7.73 27.81
C ILE A 199 10.16 9.10 27.48
N TYR A 200 10.79 9.78 26.53
CA TYR A 200 10.33 11.05 25.97
C TYR A 200 10.30 10.97 24.45
N PHE A 201 9.56 11.89 23.83
CA PHE A 201 9.56 12.08 22.39
C PHE A 201 10.09 13.48 22.07
N LEU A 202 11.22 13.54 21.37
CA LEU A 202 11.79 14.77 20.83
C LEU A 202 11.09 15.10 19.52
N LYS A 203 10.41 16.25 19.48
CA LYS A 203 9.81 16.83 18.29
C LYS A 203 10.69 17.96 17.77
N VAL A 204 11.06 17.91 16.49
CA VAL A 204 11.81 18.96 15.78
C VAL A 204 11.09 19.20 14.45
N GLY A 205 10.47 20.36 14.27
CA GLY A 205 9.60 20.61 13.11
C GLY A 205 8.45 19.60 13.02
N THR A 206 8.36 18.89 11.90
CA THR A 206 7.37 17.81 11.67
C THR A 206 7.87 16.44 12.13
N SER A 207 9.15 16.31 12.49
CA SER A 207 9.75 15.03 12.87
C SER A 207 9.64 14.74 14.35
N LEU A 208 9.46 13.47 14.71
CA LEU A 208 9.31 13.00 16.09
C LEU A 208 10.17 11.75 16.33
N VAL A 209 10.94 11.72 17.41
CA VAL A 209 11.78 10.57 17.73
C VAL A 209 11.79 10.23 19.21
N LYS A 210 11.87 8.93 19.54
CA LYS A 210 11.88 8.42 20.91
C LYS A 210 13.27 8.59 21.55
N VAL A 211 13.32 9.23 22.71
CA VAL A 211 14.52 9.43 23.53
C VAL A 211 14.34 8.72 24.87
N LEU A 212 15.34 7.94 25.30
CA LEU A 212 15.37 7.30 26.60
C LEU A 212 16.29 8.08 27.55
N LYS A 213 15.73 8.70 28.60
CA LYS A 213 16.46 9.42 29.65
C LYS A 213 16.79 8.46 30.81
N LYS A 214 18.08 8.35 31.15
CA LYS A 214 18.61 7.61 32.31
C LYS A 214 19.20 8.52 33.35
#